data_AF-A0A958JLB5-F1
#
_entry.id   AF-A0A958JLB5-F1
#
_cell.length_a   1.000
_cell.length_b   1.000
_cell.length_c   1.000
_cell.angle_alpha   90.00
_cell.angle_beta   90.00
_cell.angle_gamma   90.00
#
_symmetry.space_group_name_H-M   'P 1'
#
loop_
_entity.id
_entity.type
_entity.pdbx_description
1 polymer ?
#
loop_
_entity_poly.entity_id
_entity_poly.type
_entity_poly.pdbx_seq_one_letter_code
_entity_poly.pdbx_strand_id
1 'polypeptide(L)'
;MDLQLHIFLNIIAFVLLGISISFSGLYVLQQKLLKEKKLNMIQKIPSLESSDHWAARFVVLGWITLLSSTFVGIYLAHEVWGSSWLYQPKILMAIVTCFWYFIFILMRLRFDYRGSKFSFINLLGFISFLSTFLYSLR
;
A
#
# COMPACT_ATOMS: atom_id res chain seq x y z
N MET A 1 11.80 16.11 17.57
CA MET A 1 10.90 16.54 16.47
C MET A 1 10.51 15.35 15.58
N ASP A 2 11.27 14.26 15.69
CA ASP A 2 11.33 13.17 14.72
C ASP A 2 10.21 12.14 14.89
N LEU A 3 9.66 11.98 16.11
CA LEU A 3 8.53 11.06 16.36
C LEU A 3 7.22 11.56 15.73
N GLN A 4 6.94 12.86 15.83
CA GLN A 4 5.73 13.45 15.22
C GLN A 4 5.77 13.33 13.69
N LEU A 5 6.94 13.58 13.10
CA LEU A 5 7.19 13.38 11.68
C LEU A 5 6.94 11.92 11.26
N HIS A 6 7.48 10.96 12.00
CA HIS A 6 7.28 9.53 11.74
C HIS A 6 5.78 9.13 11.77
N ILE A 7 5.04 9.58 12.79
CA ILE A 7 3.61 9.31 12.91
C ILE A 7 2.85 9.94 11.74
N PHE A 8 3.15 11.19 11.41
CA PHE A 8 2.50 11.92 10.32
C PHE A 8 2.73 11.23 8.96
N LEU A 9 3.96 10.82 8.66
CA LEU A 9 4.30 10.09 7.44
C LEU A 9 3.56 8.75 7.37
N ASN A 10 3.44 8.01 8.47
CA ASN A 10 2.67 6.77 8.51
C ASN A 10 1.18 6.99 8.23
N ILE A 11 0.59 8.06 8.77
CA ILE A 11 -0.83 8.39 8.50
C ILE A 11 -1.02 8.72 7.03
N ILE A 12 -0.14 9.49 6.41
CA ILE A 12 -0.21 9.80 4.98
C ILE A 12 -0.08 8.52 4.16
N ALA A 13 0.90 7.65 4.47
CA ALA A 13 1.06 6.37 3.81
C ALA A 13 -0.21 5.50 3.94
N PHE A 14 -0.81 5.45 5.14
CA PHE A 14 -2.06 4.74 5.38
C PHE A 14 -3.20 5.21 4.46
N VAL A 15 -3.39 6.54 4.39
CA VAL A 15 -4.45 7.13 3.56
C VAL A 15 -4.21 6.85 2.07
N LEU A 16 -2.99 7.07 1.59
CA LEU A 16 -2.64 6.86 0.17
C LEU A 16 -2.82 5.39 -0.24
N LEU A 17 -2.31 4.46 0.56
CA LEU A 17 -2.44 3.02 0.30
C LEU A 17 -3.89 2.55 0.44
N GLY A 18 -4.64 3.12 1.38
CA GLY A 18 -6.09 2.89 1.56
C GLY A 18 -6.92 3.33 0.34
N ILE A 19 -6.60 4.50 -0.23
CA ILE A 19 -7.23 4.97 -1.48
C ILE A 19 -6.85 4.02 -2.63
N SER A 20 -5.59 3.61 -2.71
CA SER A 20 -5.12 2.69 -3.75
C SER A 20 -5.86 1.34 -3.74
N ILE A 21 -6.02 0.72 -2.57
CA ILE A 21 -6.73 -0.56 -2.46
C ILE A 21 -8.21 -0.40 -2.79
N SER A 22 -8.81 0.75 -2.47
CA SER A 22 -10.19 1.07 -2.85
C SER A 22 -10.37 1.10 -4.37
N PHE A 23 -9.49 1.80 -5.09
CA PHE A 23 -9.50 1.81 -6.56
C PHE A 23 -9.20 0.43 -7.16
N SER A 24 -8.30 -0.34 -6.54
CA SER A 24 -8.03 -1.72 -6.97
C SER A 24 -9.23 -2.65 -6.77
N GLY A 25 -10.04 -2.40 -5.73
CA GLY A 25 -11.31 -3.08 -5.49
C GLY A 25 -12.38 -2.69 -6.51
N LEU A 26 -12.49 -1.40 -6.83
CA LEU A 26 -13.38 -0.91 -7.90
C LEU A 26 -13.05 -1.55 -9.25
N TYR A 27 -11.75 -1.69 -9.57
CA TYR A 27 -11.30 -2.39 -10.77
C TYR A 27 -11.84 -3.83 -10.85
N VAL A 28 -11.68 -4.61 -9.77
CA VAL A 28 -12.14 -6.01 -9.71
C VAL A 28 -13.67 -6.09 -9.79
N LEU A 29 -14.37 -5.19 -9.10
CA LEU A 29 -15.82 -5.11 -9.16
C LEU A 29 -16.32 -4.82 -10.57
N GLN A 30 -15.72 -3.85 -11.25
CA GLN A 30 -16.08 -3.50 -12.61
C GLN A 30 -15.79 -4.65 -13.59
N GLN A 31 -14.68 -5.37 -13.41
CA GLN A 31 -14.36 -6.55 -14.19
C GLN A 31 -15.40 -7.67 -14.02
N LYS A 32 -15.93 -7.87 -12.80
CA LYS A 32 -17.04 -8.81 -12.54
C LYS A 32 -18.34 -8.35 -13.21
N LEU A 33 -18.70 -7.07 -13.07
CA LEU A 33 -19.94 -6.53 -13.65
C LEU A 33 -19.96 -6.58 -15.18
N LEU A 34 -18.80 -6.39 -15.83
CA LEU A 34 -18.66 -6.56 -17.28
C LEU A 34 -18.92 -8.00 -17.72
N LYS A 35 -18.39 -8.98 -16.98
CA LYS A 35 -18.65 -10.41 -17.25
C LYS A 35 -20.12 -10.77 -17.06
N GLU A 36 -20.79 -10.15 -16.09
CA GLU A 36 -22.22 -10.32 -15.81
C GLU A 36 -23.13 -9.46 -16.72
N LYS A 37 -22.57 -8.70 -17.67
CA LYS A 37 -23.30 -7.80 -18.60
C LYS A 37 -24.24 -6.80 -17.90
N LYS A 38 -23.94 -6.38 -16.66
CA LYS A 38 -24.73 -5.42 -15.88
C LYS A 38 -24.42 -3.96 -16.25
N LEU A 39 -24.77 -3.55 -17.47
CA LEU A 39 -24.45 -2.24 -18.06
C LEU A 39 -24.90 -1.03 -17.21
N ASN A 40 -26.07 -1.11 -16.58
CA ASN A 40 -26.61 -0.01 -15.75
C ASN A 40 -25.75 0.31 -14.52
N MET A 41 -25.00 -0.68 -14.00
CA MET A 41 -24.18 -0.52 -12.80
C MET A 41 -22.74 -0.09 -13.16
N ILE A 42 -22.29 -0.41 -14.37
CA ILE A 42 -20.96 -0.05 -14.90
C ILE A 42 -20.84 1.47 -15.13
N GLN A 43 -21.92 2.13 -15.57
CA GLN A 43 -21.93 3.58 -15.85
C GLN A 43 -21.67 4.46 -14.61
N LYS A 44 -21.90 3.93 -13.39
CA LYS A 44 -21.67 4.65 -12.13
C LYS A 44 -20.24 4.51 -11.59
N ILE A 45 -19.41 3.65 -12.20
CA ILE A 45 -18.07 3.30 -11.72
C ILE A 45 -17.05 3.87 -12.71
N PRO A 46 -15.94 4.49 -12.25
CA PRO A 46 -14.86 4.94 -13.14
C PRO A 46 -14.36 3.81 -14.05
N SER A 47 -13.87 4.12 -15.25
CA SER A 47 -13.40 3.10 -16.21
C SER A 47 -12.30 2.20 -15.63
N LEU A 48 -12.14 0.98 -16.17
CA LEU A 48 -11.12 0.04 -15.66
C LEU A 48 -9.73 0.67 -15.72
N GLU A 49 -9.44 1.36 -16.83
CA GLU A 49 -8.17 2.06 -17.02
C GLU A 49 -7.98 3.20 -16.03
N SER A 50 -9.03 3.99 -15.75
CA SER A 50 -8.95 5.06 -14.74
C SER A 50 -8.70 4.48 -13.34
N SER A 51 -9.45 3.45 -12.95
CA SER A 51 -9.32 2.84 -11.62
C SER A 51 -7.93 2.23 -11.42
N ASP A 52 -7.42 1.53 -12.42
CA ASP A 52 -6.08 0.94 -12.38
C ASP A 52 -4.98 2.01 -12.35
N HIS A 53 -5.12 3.08 -13.15
CA HIS A 53 -4.17 4.19 -13.20
C HIS A 53 -4.09 4.95 -11.86
N TRP A 54 -5.24 5.28 -11.28
CA TRP A 54 -5.29 5.93 -9.97
C TRP A 54 -4.77 5.02 -8.86
N ALA A 55 -5.13 3.73 -8.86
CA ALA A 55 -4.61 2.76 -7.91
C ALA A 55 -3.08 2.76 -7.91
N ALA A 56 -2.42 2.67 -9.07
CA ALA A 56 -0.97 2.70 -9.13
C ALA A 56 -0.33 4.02 -8.73
N ARG A 57 -0.91 5.15 -9.14
CA ARG A 57 -0.41 6.46 -8.69
C ARG A 57 -0.39 6.55 -7.17
N PHE A 58 -1.48 6.13 -6.53
CA PHE A 58 -1.56 6.10 -5.08
C PHE A 58 -0.64 5.06 -4.43
N VAL A 59 -0.39 3.90 -5.05
CA VAL A 59 0.64 2.96 -4.58
C VAL A 59 2.01 3.63 -4.58
N VAL A 60 2.41 4.26 -5.69
CA VAL A 60 3.75 4.85 -5.82
C VAL A 60 3.96 5.96 -4.78
N LEU A 61 2.98 6.86 -4.65
CA LEU A 61 3.02 7.92 -3.64
C LEU A 61 3.05 7.35 -2.22
N GLY A 62 2.15 6.40 -1.91
CA GLY A 62 2.10 5.76 -0.60
C GLY A 62 3.37 5.00 -0.25
N TRP A 63 3.98 4.33 -1.24
CA TRP A 63 5.24 3.61 -1.06
C TRP A 63 6.42 4.54 -0.77
N ILE A 64 6.55 5.67 -1.49
CA ILE A 64 7.58 6.66 -1.22
C ILE A 64 7.41 7.22 0.20
N THR A 65 6.18 7.57 0.59
CA THR A 65 5.91 8.07 1.94
C THR A 65 6.19 7.01 3.01
N LEU A 66 5.81 5.75 2.77
CA LEU A 66 6.10 4.62 3.65
C LEU A 66 7.60 4.40 3.82
N LEU A 67 8.35 4.47 2.72
CA LEU A 67 9.80 4.30 2.72
C LEU A 67 10.46 5.39 3.56
N SER A 68 10.10 6.66 3.35
CA SER A 68 10.56 7.79 4.16
C SER A 68 10.21 7.63 5.63
N SER A 69 8.99 7.22 5.94
CA SER A 69 8.55 6.94 7.32
C SER A 69 9.39 5.85 7.98
N THR A 70 9.68 4.78 7.24
CA THR A 70 10.46 3.63 7.71
C THR A 70 11.89 4.04 8.05
N PHE A 71 12.53 4.86 7.20
CA PHE A 71 13.87 5.38 7.51
C PHE A 71 13.91 6.22 8.78
N VAL A 72 12.93 7.12 8.96
CA VAL A 72 12.81 7.91 10.21
C VAL A 72 12.57 6.98 11.41
N GLY A 73 11.74 5.95 11.26
CA GLY A 73 11.47 4.97 12.31
C GLY A 73 12.70 4.15 12.70
N ILE A 74 13.52 3.74 11.73
CA ILE A 74 14.79 3.04 11.97
C ILE A 74 15.77 3.95 12.71
N TYR A 75 15.90 5.21 12.30
CA TYR A 75 16.76 6.19 12.97
C TYR A 75 16.37 6.35 14.45
N LEU A 76 15.08 6.57 14.72
CA LEU A 76 14.56 6.67 16.09
C LEU A 76 14.77 5.39 16.90
N ALA A 77 14.54 4.23 16.30
CA ALA A 77 14.72 2.95 16.97
C ALA A 77 16.19 2.66 17.31
N HIS A 78 17.12 3.12 16.46
CA HIS A 78 18.54 3.01 16.72
C HIS A 78 18.97 3.86 17.92
N GLU A 79 18.44 5.09 18.04
CA GLU A 79 18.71 5.95 19.21
C GLU A 79 18.19 5.35 20.51
N VAL A 80 17.02 4.69 20.51
CA VAL A 80 16.40 4.16 21.72
C VAL A 80 16.93 2.77 22.11
N TRP A 81 17.15 1.88 21.14
CA TRP A 81 17.45 0.46 21.38
C TRP A 81 18.83 0.00 20.86
N GLY A 82 19.69 0.92 20.40
CA GLY A 82 21.04 0.60 19.93
C GLY A 82 21.00 -0.35 18.73
N SER A 83 21.77 -1.44 18.75
CA SER A 83 21.83 -2.46 17.67
C SER A 83 20.64 -3.44 17.66
N SER A 84 19.79 -3.45 18.70
CA SER A 84 18.68 -4.41 18.83
C SER A 84 17.43 -4.02 18.03
N TRP A 85 17.45 -2.88 17.35
CA TRP A 85 16.34 -2.37 16.55
C TRP A 85 15.83 -3.37 15.50
N LEU A 86 16.71 -4.20 14.92
CA LEU A 86 16.34 -5.21 13.91
C LEU A 86 15.38 -6.28 14.44
N TYR A 87 15.38 -6.55 15.74
CA TYR A 87 14.49 -7.53 16.35
C TYR A 87 13.10 -6.99 16.66
N GLN A 88 12.86 -5.69 16.42
CA GLN A 88 11.55 -5.08 16.66
C GLN A 88 10.55 -5.52 15.59
N PRO A 89 9.45 -6.21 15.97
CA PRO A 89 8.45 -6.70 15.01
C PRO A 89 7.88 -5.60 14.11
N LYS A 90 7.74 -4.38 14.63
CA LYS A 90 7.21 -3.22 13.89
C LYS A 90 8.08 -2.84 12.69
N ILE A 91 9.41 -2.86 12.86
CA ILE A 91 10.36 -2.49 11.81
C ILE A 91 10.40 -3.58 10.75
N LEU A 92 10.42 -4.86 11.17
CA LEU A 92 10.34 -5.99 10.25
C LEU A 92 9.06 -5.94 9.40
N MET A 93 7.90 -5.67 9.99
CA MET A 93 6.63 -5.55 9.26
C MET A 93 6.61 -4.34 8.30
N ALA A 94 7.20 -3.22 8.68
CA ALA A 94 7.36 -2.06 7.79
C ALA A 94 8.23 -2.40 6.56
N ILE A 95 9.34 -3.10 6.77
CA ILE A 95 10.24 -3.56 5.69
C ILE A 95 9.50 -4.55 4.77
N VAL A 96 8.77 -5.53 5.33
CA VAL A 96 7.98 -6.50 4.55
C VAL A 96 6.90 -5.79 3.73
N THR A 97 6.22 -4.81 4.32
CA THR A 97 5.21 -4.01 3.62
C THR A 97 5.84 -3.22 2.47
N CYS A 98 6.98 -2.57 2.73
CA CYS A 98 7.73 -1.85 1.71
C CYS A 98 8.14 -2.78 0.55
N PHE A 99 8.53 -4.01 0.85
CA PHE A 99 8.89 -5.02 -0.13
C PHE A 99 7.70 -5.46 -1.01
N TRP A 100 6.52 -5.67 -0.43
CA TRP A 100 5.30 -5.99 -1.21
C TRP A 100 4.96 -4.90 -2.23
N TYR A 101 4.99 -3.65 -1.80
CA TYR A 101 4.72 -2.52 -2.69
C TYR A 101 5.83 -2.27 -3.71
N PHE A 102 7.09 -2.57 -3.36
CA PHE A 102 8.18 -2.56 -4.32
C PHE A 102 7.97 -3.60 -5.42
N ILE A 103 7.56 -4.83 -5.07
CA ILE A 103 7.18 -5.86 -6.06
C ILE A 103 6.03 -5.37 -6.94
N PHE A 104 5.00 -4.75 -6.36
CA PHE A 104 3.89 -4.19 -7.12
C PHE A 104 4.39 -3.20 -8.19
N ILE A 105 5.25 -2.26 -7.80
CA ILE A 105 5.81 -1.23 -8.70
C ILE A 105 6.69 -1.89 -9.76
N LEU A 106 7.58 -2.82 -9.39
CA LEU A 106 8.43 -3.54 -10.34
C LEU A 106 7.61 -4.32 -11.38
N MET A 107 6.56 -5.01 -10.92
CA MET A 107 5.69 -5.73 -11.83
C MET A 107 5.01 -4.78 -12.80
N ARG A 108 4.58 -3.60 -12.34
CA ARG A 108 3.95 -2.61 -13.20
C ARG A 108 4.89 -1.93 -14.20
N LEU A 109 6.16 -1.76 -13.83
CA LEU A 109 7.18 -1.18 -14.73
C LEU A 109 7.66 -2.17 -15.79
N ARG A 110 7.78 -3.47 -15.45
CA ARG A 110 8.32 -4.50 -16.35
C ARG A 110 7.26 -5.19 -17.20
N PHE A 111 6.05 -5.26 -16.68
CA PHE A 111 4.98 -6.01 -17.27
C PHE A 111 3.80 -5.05 -17.41
N ASP A 112 3.42 -4.70 -18.64
CA ASP A 112 2.21 -3.90 -18.96
C ASP A 112 0.92 -4.70 -18.68
N TYR A 113 0.97 -5.57 -17.67
CA TYR A 113 -0.17 -6.30 -17.22
C TYR A 113 -1.12 -5.27 -16.61
N ARG A 114 -2.37 -5.34 -17.04
CA ARG A 114 -3.51 -4.68 -16.41
C ARG A 114 -4.36 -5.81 -15.86
N GLY A 115 -4.89 -5.72 -14.63
CA GLY A 115 -5.72 -6.83 -14.15
C GLY A 115 -5.82 -7.09 -12.66
N SER A 116 -6.71 -8.04 -12.36
CA SER A 116 -6.99 -8.59 -11.02
C SER A 116 -5.76 -9.12 -10.28
N LYS A 117 -4.67 -9.49 -10.98
CA LYS A 117 -3.43 -9.94 -10.34
C LYS A 117 -2.76 -8.81 -9.54
N PHE A 118 -2.83 -7.56 -9.99
CA PHE A 118 -2.30 -6.42 -9.23
C PHE A 118 -3.13 -6.09 -8.00
N SER A 119 -4.46 -6.20 -8.11
CA SER A 119 -5.35 -5.98 -6.97
C SER A 119 -5.02 -6.93 -5.82
N PHE A 120 -4.61 -8.16 -6.10
CA PHE A 120 -4.20 -9.11 -5.07
C PHE A 120 -2.89 -8.72 -4.38
N ILE A 121 -1.87 -8.28 -5.14
CA ILE A 121 -0.59 -7.83 -4.56
C ILE A 121 -0.79 -6.56 -3.74
N ASN A 122 -1.62 -5.62 -4.23
CA ASN A 122 -1.96 -4.42 -3.49
C ASN A 122 -2.68 -4.74 -2.17
N LEU A 123 -3.58 -5.73 -2.18
CA LEU A 123 -4.27 -6.22 -0.99
C LEU A 123 -3.29 -6.83 0.02
N LEU A 124 -2.37 -7.68 -0.45
CA LEU A 124 -1.34 -8.28 0.41
C LEU A 124 -0.45 -7.22 1.06
N GLY A 125 -0.02 -6.21 0.29
CA GLY A 125 0.72 -5.07 0.81
C GLY A 125 -0.07 -4.31 1.88
N PHE A 126 -1.36 -4.08 1.66
CA PHE A 126 -2.20 -3.35 2.62
C PHE A 126 -2.45 -4.14 3.91
N ILE A 127 -2.68 -5.46 3.80
CA ILE A 127 -2.81 -6.35 4.96
C ILE A 127 -1.51 -6.37 5.77
N SER A 128 -0.36 -6.46 5.09
CA SER A 128 0.95 -6.35 5.72
C SER A 128 1.10 -5.03 6.47
N PHE A 129 0.68 -3.91 5.87
CA PHE A 129 0.75 -2.60 6.51
C PHE A 129 -0.12 -2.53 7.77
N LEU A 130 -1.37 -3.01 7.70
CA LEU A 130 -2.28 -3.07 8.84
C LEU A 130 -1.72 -3.90 10.00
N SER A 131 -1.00 -4.98 9.70
CA SER A 131 -0.37 -5.80 10.74
C SER A 131 0.60 -4.99 11.61
N THR A 132 1.27 -3.98 11.04
CA THR A 132 2.19 -3.07 11.76
C THR A 132 1.47 -2.31 12.89
N PHE A 133 0.21 -1.91 12.68
CA PHE A 133 -0.61 -1.26 13.70
C PHE A 133 -1.14 -2.24 14.75
N LEU A 134 -1.50 -3.46 14.35
CA LEU A 134 -1.92 -4.53 15.26
C LEU A 134 -0.81 -4.87 16.28
N TYR A 135 0.44 -5.00 15.82
CA TYR A 135 1.59 -5.17 16.72
C TYR A 135 1.91 -3.92 17.55
N SER A 136 1.31 -2.77 17.25
CA SER A 136 1.46 -1.57 18.06
C SER A 136 0.41 -1.42 19.16
N LEU A 137 -0.69 -2.17 19.10
CA LEU A 137 -1.76 -2.12 20.09
C LEU A 137 -1.54 -3.08 21.28
N ARG A 138 -0.42 -3.79 21.30
CA ARG A 138 -0.04 -4.78 22.30
C ARG A 138 1.30 -4.38 22.92
#